data_AF-A0A7U9NA97-F1
#
_entry.id   AF-A0A7U9NA97-F1
#
_cell.length_a   1.000
_cell.length_b   1.000
_cell.length_c   1.000
_cell.angle_alpha   90.00
_cell.angle_beta   90.00
_cell.angle_gamma   90.00
#
_symmetry.space_group_name_H-M   'P 1'
#
loop_
_entity.id
_entity.type
_entity.pdbx_description
1 polymer ?
#
loop_
_entity_poly.entity_id
_entity_poly.type
_entity_poly.pdbx_seq_one_letter_code
_entity_poly.pdbx_strand_id
1 'polypeptide(L)'
;MSSMMIGTSNYMNPYAGGYTGVRQTSATEQAGKALANPGESTKVSPGRKSSPSECETCRNRKYQDGSDEMVSFKSAAHISPQASASRVRAHEQEHVSNAFTKAAKNGGKVLSASVTLKTAICPECGSSYVAGGTTATKIKYPNENNPYTQNRKSLDAASIIGQNLDMAV
;
A
#
# COMPACT_ATOMS: atom_id res chain seq x y z
N MET A 1 14.67 -35.81 -63.05
CA MET A 1 14.63 -35.61 -61.59
C MET A 1 15.13 -34.20 -61.28
N SER A 2 14.26 -33.29 -60.86
CA SER A 2 14.66 -31.98 -60.36
C SER A 2 13.76 -31.63 -59.17
N SER A 3 14.33 -31.73 -57.97
CA SER A 3 13.68 -31.43 -56.70
C SER A 3 13.38 -29.93 -56.59
N MET A 4 12.13 -29.59 -56.29
CA MET A 4 11.74 -28.27 -55.80
C MET A 4 12.30 -28.09 -54.38
N MET A 5 13.31 -27.22 -54.24
CA MET A 5 13.77 -26.71 -52.95
C MET A 5 12.87 -25.53 -52.55
N ILE A 6 12.00 -25.75 -51.57
CA ILE A 6 11.17 -24.72 -50.95
C ILE A 6 12.07 -23.85 -50.07
N GLY A 7 12.21 -22.57 -50.44
CA GLY A 7 12.91 -21.57 -49.64
C GLY A 7 12.13 -21.25 -48.36
N THR A 8 12.67 -21.66 -47.22
CA THR A 8 12.15 -21.28 -45.91
C THR A 8 12.73 -19.91 -45.51
N SER A 9 11.86 -18.89 -45.49
CA SER A 9 12.17 -17.60 -44.85
C SER A 9 12.38 -17.82 -43.35
N ASN A 10 13.55 -17.40 -42.85
CA ASN A 10 13.85 -17.35 -41.42
C ASN A 10 13.06 -16.22 -40.77
N TYR A 11 11.99 -16.58 -40.04
CA TYR A 11 11.31 -15.66 -39.13
C TYR A 11 11.96 -15.80 -37.74
N MET A 12 12.63 -14.74 -37.30
CA MET A 12 13.36 -14.68 -36.03
C MET A 12 12.36 -14.68 -34.87
N ASN A 13 12.37 -15.73 -34.05
CA ASN A 13 11.61 -15.83 -32.80
C ASN A 13 12.56 -15.63 -31.61
N PRO A 14 12.39 -14.61 -30.74
CA PRO A 14 13.35 -14.28 -29.69
C PRO A 14 13.20 -15.11 -28.39
N TYR A 15 12.51 -16.25 -28.42
CA TYR A 15 12.20 -17.05 -27.23
C TYR A 15 12.73 -18.50 -27.30
N ALA A 16 13.95 -18.70 -27.80
CA ALA A 16 14.57 -20.03 -27.76
C ALA A 16 16.11 -19.97 -27.63
N GLY A 17 16.58 -20.05 -26.39
CA GLY A 17 17.96 -20.38 -26.02
C GLY A 17 18.01 -20.50 -24.51
N GLY A 18 18.50 -21.54 -23.86
CA GLY A 18 19.32 -22.67 -24.29
C GLY A 18 20.05 -23.09 -23.01
N TYR A 19 19.70 -24.24 -22.44
CA TYR A 19 20.37 -24.79 -21.26
C TYR A 19 21.84 -25.08 -21.60
N THR A 20 22.76 -24.27 -21.09
CA THR A 20 24.19 -24.61 -21.08
C THR A 20 24.86 -24.17 -19.77
N GLY A 21 25.50 -25.14 -19.12
CA GLY A 21 26.70 -24.98 -18.29
C GLY A 21 26.62 -24.07 -17.07
N VAL A 22 26.34 -24.65 -15.91
CA VAL A 22 26.66 -24.08 -14.59
C VAL A 22 28.16 -23.75 -14.55
N ARG A 23 28.49 -22.46 -14.68
CA ARG A 23 29.78 -21.91 -14.26
C ARG A 23 29.67 -21.55 -12.79
N GLN A 24 30.21 -22.42 -11.95
CA GLN A 24 30.43 -22.20 -10.54
C GLN A 24 31.50 -21.11 -10.38
N THR A 25 31.06 -19.85 -10.34
CA THR A 25 31.90 -18.75 -9.87
C THR A 25 32.02 -18.88 -8.36
N SER A 26 33.22 -19.23 -7.93
CA SER A 26 33.71 -19.28 -6.55
C SER A 26 33.13 -18.13 -5.72
N ALA A 27 32.14 -18.47 -4.88
CA ALA A 27 31.79 -17.65 -3.74
C ALA A 27 33.01 -17.70 -2.81
N THR A 28 33.88 -16.70 -2.95
CA THR A 28 34.90 -16.41 -1.96
C THR A 28 34.21 -16.21 -0.63
N GLU A 29 34.59 -17.04 0.33
CA GLU A 29 34.21 -16.99 1.72
C GLU A 29 34.35 -15.56 2.24
N GLN A 30 33.22 -14.90 2.48
CA GLN A 30 33.13 -13.76 3.37
C GLN A 30 32.40 -14.22 4.61
N ALA A 31 33.11 -15.02 5.41
CA ALA A 31 32.82 -15.21 6.81
C ALA A 31 32.88 -13.82 7.48
N GLY A 32 31.72 -13.32 7.92
CA GLY A 32 31.62 -12.06 8.68
C GLY A 32 30.69 -10.98 8.13
N LYS A 33 29.76 -11.27 7.19
CA LYS A 33 28.68 -10.32 6.89
C LYS A 33 27.69 -10.29 8.05
N ALA A 34 27.87 -9.32 8.93
CA ALA A 34 26.86 -8.88 9.88
C ALA A 34 25.49 -8.82 9.17
N LEU A 35 24.56 -9.66 9.62
CA LEU A 35 23.16 -9.39 9.91
C LEU A 35 22.61 -7.99 9.49
N ALA A 36 22.76 -7.59 8.24
CA ALA A 36 22.39 -6.27 7.74
C ALA A 36 21.00 -6.27 7.10
N ASN A 37 20.21 -5.22 7.34
CA ASN A 37 18.93 -5.01 6.67
C ASN A 37 19.17 -4.85 5.16
N PRO A 38 18.55 -5.69 4.31
CA PRO A 38 18.80 -5.67 2.88
C PRO A 38 18.31 -4.36 2.25
N GLY A 39 19.19 -3.67 1.52
CA GLY A 39 18.89 -2.43 0.78
C GLY A 39 19.07 -1.13 1.58
N GLU A 40 19.50 -1.20 2.84
CA GLU A 40 19.65 -0.01 3.69
C GLU A 40 21.09 0.52 3.75
N SER A 41 21.24 1.82 4.00
CA SER A 41 22.54 2.49 4.10
C SER A 41 23.36 1.97 5.28
N THR A 42 24.65 1.72 5.04
CA THR A 42 25.65 1.40 6.07
C THR A 42 26.25 2.63 6.75
N LYS A 43 25.93 3.84 6.27
CA LYS A 43 26.42 5.09 6.88
C LYS A 43 25.59 5.46 8.11
N VAL A 44 26.29 5.69 9.22
CA VAL A 44 25.71 6.27 10.44
C VAL A 44 25.54 7.76 10.25
N SER A 45 24.33 8.28 10.43
CA SER A 45 24.08 9.73 10.37
C SER A 45 24.62 10.43 11.63
N PRO A 46 25.07 11.70 11.53
CA PRO A 46 25.57 12.44 12.69
C PRO A 46 24.54 12.48 13.83
N GLY A 47 24.99 12.20 15.06
CA GLY A 47 24.14 12.18 16.26
C GLY A 47 23.27 10.92 16.44
N ARG A 48 23.48 9.87 15.63
CA ARG A 48 22.71 8.62 15.67
C ARG A 48 23.51 7.46 16.24
N LYS A 49 22.81 6.46 16.80
CA LYS A 49 23.44 5.33 17.50
C LYS A 49 23.85 4.21 16.56
N SER A 50 23.19 4.05 15.41
CA SER A 50 23.42 2.96 14.47
C SER A 50 23.19 3.38 13.01
N SER A 51 23.76 2.63 12.09
CA SER A 51 23.44 2.73 10.67
C SER A 51 22.05 2.12 10.42
N PRO A 52 21.29 2.58 9.40
CA PRO A 52 20.05 1.92 9.01
C PRO A 52 20.22 0.40 8.81
N SER A 53 21.29 -0.02 8.14
CA SER A 53 21.58 -1.45 7.91
C SER A 53 21.78 -2.28 9.18
N GLU A 54 22.26 -1.69 10.28
CA GLU A 54 22.55 -2.39 11.54
C GLU A 54 21.53 -2.05 12.64
N CYS A 55 20.42 -1.41 12.27
CA CYS A 55 19.40 -0.97 13.21
C CYS A 55 18.52 -2.14 13.67
N GLU A 56 18.64 -2.52 14.95
CA GLU A 56 17.85 -3.57 15.57
C GLU A 56 16.37 -3.20 15.64
N THR A 57 16.05 -1.94 15.94
CA THR A 57 14.65 -1.47 15.97
C THR A 57 13.98 -1.63 14.60
N CYS A 58 14.67 -1.24 13.52
CA CYS A 58 14.13 -1.38 12.16
C CYS A 58 14.02 -2.84 11.71
N ARG A 59 14.90 -3.70 12.22
CA ARG A 59 14.90 -5.13 11.94
C ARG A 59 13.78 -5.90 12.66
N ASN A 60 13.53 -5.56 13.91
CA ASN A 60 12.57 -6.30 14.73
C ASN A 60 11.15 -5.73 14.64
N ARG A 61 10.98 -4.51 14.10
CA ARG A 61 9.67 -3.90 13.89
C ARG A 61 8.82 -4.75 12.96
N LYS A 62 7.62 -5.08 13.40
CA LYS A 62 6.58 -5.70 12.58
C LYS A 62 5.40 -4.76 12.42
N TYR A 63 4.78 -4.80 11.25
CA TYR A 63 3.51 -4.18 10.99
C TYR A 63 2.41 -5.22 11.11
N GLN A 64 1.33 -4.86 11.79
CA GLN A 64 0.15 -5.68 11.93
C GLN A 64 -1.08 -4.79 11.82
N ASP A 65 -2.04 -5.23 11.01
CA ASP A 65 -3.35 -4.62 10.97
C ASP A 65 -4.27 -5.25 12.02
N GLY A 66 -4.92 -4.37 12.78
CA GLY A 66 -5.85 -4.72 13.84
C GLY A 66 -7.32 -4.65 13.42
N SER A 67 -7.61 -4.30 12.16
CA SER A 67 -9.00 -4.18 11.70
C SER A 67 -9.70 -5.53 11.58
N ASP A 68 -11.03 -5.57 11.67
CA ASP A 68 -11.82 -6.81 11.52
C ASP A 68 -12.02 -7.26 10.06
N GLU A 69 -11.36 -6.62 9.10
CA GLU A 69 -11.49 -6.92 7.68
C GLU A 69 -10.45 -7.95 7.19
N MET A 70 -10.78 -8.67 6.12
CA MET A 70 -9.84 -9.56 5.44
C MET A 70 -8.94 -8.74 4.51
N VAL A 71 -7.77 -8.37 5.03
CA VAL A 71 -6.72 -7.62 4.34
C VAL A 71 -5.33 -8.21 4.64
N SER A 72 -4.32 -7.77 3.90
CA SER A 72 -2.92 -8.09 4.14
C SER A 72 -2.47 -7.64 5.54
N PHE A 73 -1.37 -8.21 6.05
CA PHE A 73 -0.81 -7.88 7.38
C PHE A 73 -1.71 -8.18 8.59
N LYS A 74 -2.71 -9.06 8.45
CA LYS A 74 -3.48 -9.57 9.60
C LYS A 74 -2.59 -10.26 10.64
N SER A 75 -1.56 -10.98 10.17
CA SER A 75 -0.45 -11.44 10.98
C SER A 75 0.71 -10.45 10.92
N ALA A 76 1.41 -10.30 12.05
CA ALA A 76 2.54 -9.39 12.16
C ALA A 76 3.67 -9.78 11.19
N ALA A 77 3.95 -8.92 10.21
CA ALA A 77 5.01 -9.13 9.22
C ALA A 77 6.08 -8.04 9.29
N HIS A 78 7.32 -8.40 8.99
CA HIS A 78 8.42 -7.44 8.93
C HIS A 78 8.28 -6.54 7.69
N ILE A 79 8.49 -5.24 7.88
CA ILE A 79 8.55 -4.26 6.80
C ILE A 79 9.74 -3.33 7.06
N SER A 80 10.66 -3.23 6.10
CA SER A 80 11.77 -2.30 6.21
C SER A 80 11.27 -0.85 6.14
N PRO A 81 11.90 0.09 6.88
CA PRO A 81 11.66 1.53 6.76
C PRO A 81 11.49 2.03 5.33
N GLN A 82 12.36 1.60 4.42
CA GLN A 82 12.33 2.05 3.02
C GLN A 82 11.12 1.51 2.24
N ALA A 83 10.68 0.28 2.52
CA ALA A 83 9.49 -0.32 1.90
C ALA A 83 8.18 0.02 2.64
N SER A 84 8.25 0.62 3.82
CA SER A 84 7.09 0.88 4.68
C SER A 84 6.02 1.73 4.00
N ALA A 85 6.42 2.76 3.25
CA ALA A 85 5.48 3.65 2.59
C ALA A 85 4.68 2.96 1.49
N SER A 86 5.31 2.14 0.66
CA SER A 86 4.62 1.44 -0.42
C SER A 86 3.76 0.29 0.11
N ARG A 87 4.29 -0.50 1.06
CA ARG A 87 3.59 -1.64 1.66
C ARG A 87 2.35 -1.21 2.44
N VAL A 88 2.49 -0.24 3.34
CA VAL A 88 1.36 0.25 4.15
C VAL A 88 0.33 0.92 3.24
N ARG A 89 0.75 1.75 2.27
CA ARG A 89 -0.21 2.34 1.33
C ARG A 89 -0.98 1.29 0.55
N ALA A 90 -0.30 0.26 0.03
CA ALA A 90 -0.98 -0.81 -0.70
C ALA A 90 -2.01 -1.53 0.17
N HIS A 91 -1.66 -1.81 1.42
CA HIS A 91 -2.56 -2.39 2.41
C HIS A 91 -3.78 -1.48 2.70
N GLU A 92 -3.58 -0.18 2.90
CA GLU A 92 -4.70 0.76 3.08
C GLU A 92 -5.64 0.81 1.86
N GLN A 93 -5.09 0.64 0.65
CA GLN A 93 -5.92 0.56 -0.56
C GLN A 93 -6.80 -0.71 -0.60
N GLU A 94 -6.40 -1.78 0.09
CA GLU A 94 -7.25 -2.97 0.23
C GLU A 94 -8.50 -2.65 1.07
N HIS A 95 -8.36 -1.86 2.15
CA HIS A 95 -9.51 -1.35 2.91
C HIS A 95 -10.44 -0.51 2.04
N VAL A 96 -9.87 0.37 1.21
CA VAL A 96 -10.66 1.16 0.26
C VAL A 96 -11.45 0.26 -0.67
N SER A 97 -10.79 -0.72 -1.31
CA SER A 97 -11.44 -1.67 -2.22
C SER A 97 -12.56 -2.48 -1.55
N ASN A 98 -12.31 -2.94 -0.33
CA ASN A 98 -13.30 -3.64 0.48
C ASN A 98 -14.51 -2.75 0.80
N ALA A 99 -14.29 -1.47 1.13
CA ALA A 99 -15.37 -0.52 1.37
C ALA A 99 -16.22 -0.27 0.11
N PHE A 100 -15.60 -0.13 -1.07
CA PHE A 100 -16.34 -0.03 -2.34
C PHE A 100 -17.18 -1.27 -2.62
N THR A 101 -16.62 -2.45 -2.39
CA THR A 101 -17.33 -3.73 -2.57
C THR A 101 -18.51 -3.86 -1.60
N LYS A 102 -18.32 -3.50 -0.33
CA LYS A 102 -19.40 -3.50 0.68
C LYS A 102 -20.49 -2.48 0.35
N ALA A 103 -20.12 -1.29 -0.13
CA ALA A 103 -21.07 -0.28 -0.58
C ALA A 103 -21.93 -0.83 -1.73
N ALA A 104 -21.30 -1.38 -2.77
CA ALA A 104 -22.01 -1.95 -3.93
C ALA A 104 -22.96 -3.09 -3.54
N LYS A 105 -22.54 -4.02 -2.67
CA LYS A 105 -23.37 -5.14 -2.19
C LYS A 105 -24.62 -4.67 -1.43
N ASN A 106 -24.48 -3.61 -0.64
CA ASN A 106 -25.55 -3.07 0.19
C ASN A 106 -26.33 -1.93 -0.50
N GLY A 107 -26.14 -1.74 -1.81
CA GLY A 107 -26.81 -0.69 -2.59
C GLY A 107 -26.41 0.74 -2.23
N GLY A 108 -25.30 0.93 -1.51
CA GLY A 108 -24.74 2.22 -1.16
C GLY A 108 -23.74 2.75 -2.19
N LYS A 109 -23.57 4.08 -2.22
CA LYS A 109 -22.58 4.77 -3.04
C LYS A 109 -21.46 5.34 -2.16
N VAL A 110 -20.21 5.02 -2.46
CA VAL A 110 -19.06 5.67 -1.80
C VAL A 110 -18.99 7.12 -2.28
N LEU A 111 -19.06 8.07 -1.35
CA LEU A 111 -18.93 9.50 -1.61
C LEU A 111 -17.48 9.93 -1.61
N SER A 112 -16.69 9.40 -0.68
CA SER A 112 -15.27 9.70 -0.54
C SER A 112 -14.54 8.53 0.13
N ALA A 113 -13.33 8.25 -0.32
CA ALA A 113 -12.39 7.37 0.35
C ALA A 113 -11.04 8.09 0.41
N SER A 114 -10.45 8.14 1.61
CA SER A 114 -9.17 8.80 1.85
C SER A 114 -8.30 7.94 2.73
N VAL A 115 -7.03 7.83 2.37
CA VAL A 115 -6.00 7.12 3.13
C VAL A 115 -5.09 8.14 3.79
N THR A 116 -4.93 8.04 5.10
CA THR A 116 -3.99 8.84 5.88
C THR A 116 -2.85 7.97 6.36
N LEU A 117 -1.61 8.31 6.00
CA LEU A 117 -0.42 7.60 6.47
C LEU A 117 0.21 8.34 7.64
N LYS A 118 0.50 7.62 8.73
CA LYS A 118 1.23 8.14 9.89
C LYS A 118 2.71 7.81 9.71
N THR A 119 3.55 8.82 9.59
CA THR A 119 5.00 8.66 9.52
C THR A 119 5.64 8.82 10.90
N ALA A 120 6.75 8.15 11.13
CA ALA A 120 7.56 8.27 12.32
C ALA A 120 9.05 8.17 11.97
N ILE A 121 9.91 8.59 12.89
CA ILE A 121 11.36 8.55 12.74
C ILE A 121 11.89 7.50 13.71
N CYS A 122 12.72 6.57 13.24
CA CYS A 122 13.37 5.61 14.12
C CYS A 122 14.30 6.38 15.06
N PRO A 123 14.32 6.14 16.38
CA PRO A 123 15.23 6.84 17.31
C PRO A 123 16.68 6.34 17.25
N GLU A 124 16.94 5.16 16.69
CA GLU A 124 18.30 4.61 16.57
C GLU A 124 19.03 5.15 15.34
N CYS A 125 18.56 4.79 14.14
CA CYS A 125 19.24 5.10 12.87
C CYS A 125 18.75 6.35 12.13
N GLY A 126 17.52 6.81 12.42
CA GLY A 126 16.98 8.05 11.87
C GLY A 126 16.27 7.94 10.55
N SER A 127 16.11 6.72 10.04
CA SER A 127 15.25 6.45 8.90
C SER A 127 13.81 6.89 9.22
N SER A 128 13.23 7.67 8.31
CA SER A 128 11.79 7.92 8.27
C SER A 128 11.08 6.67 7.76
N TYR A 129 9.97 6.33 8.39
CA TYR A 129 9.16 5.18 8.01
C TYR A 129 7.68 5.47 8.26
N VAL A 130 6.81 4.65 7.68
CA VAL A 130 5.36 4.70 7.92
C VAL A 130 5.03 3.78 9.09
N ALA A 131 4.56 4.39 10.18
CA ALA A 131 4.18 3.69 11.41
C ALA A 131 2.84 2.96 11.29
N GLY A 132 1.94 3.47 10.44
CA GLY A 132 0.71 2.82 10.04
C GLY A 132 -0.14 3.72 9.17
N GLY A 133 -1.28 3.21 8.74
CA GLY A 133 -2.26 3.97 7.98
C GLY A 133 -3.61 3.99 8.68
N THR A 134 -4.49 4.85 8.21
CA THR A 134 -5.91 4.79 8.55
C THR A 134 -6.69 5.17 7.30
N THR A 135 -7.59 4.27 6.93
CA THR A 135 -8.51 4.47 5.81
C THR A 135 -9.85 4.96 6.32
N ALA A 136 -10.28 6.12 5.84
CA ALA A 136 -11.60 6.68 6.12
C ALA A 136 -12.46 6.64 4.85
N THR A 137 -13.63 6.03 4.93
CA THR A 137 -14.59 5.98 3.82
C THR A 137 -15.94 6.53 4.25
N LYS A 138 -16.59 7.28 3.36
CA LYS A 138 -17.94 7.83 3.57
C LYS A 138 -18.86 7.20 2.54
N ILE A 139 -19.81 6.40 3.00
CA ILE A 139 -20.77 5.68 2.15
C ILE A 139 -22.16 6.27 2.39
N LYS A 140 -22.87 6.58 1.31
CA LYS A 140 -24.28 6.98 1.33
C LYS A 140 -25.14 5.78 0.98
N TYR A 141 -26.04 5.39 1.88
CA TYR A 141 -27.05 4.38 1.60
C TYR A 141 -28.37 5.05 1.19
N PRO A 142 -29.09 4.54 0.18
CA PRO A 142 -30.39 5.08 -0.21
C PRO A 142 -31.46 4.86 0.88
N ASN A 143 -31.37 3.76 1.64
CA ASN A 143 -32.27 3.44 2.76
C ASN A 143 -31.68 3.87 4.11
N GLU A 144 -31.44 5.16 4.29
CA GLU A 144 -31.18 5.75 5.61
C GLU A 144 -32.52 5.88 6.38
N ASN A 145 -33.12 4.75 6.74
CA ASN A 145 -34.38 4.67 7.49
C ASN A 145 -34.24 5.01 8.98
N ASN A 146 -33.15 5.64 9.40
CA ASN A 146 -33.02 6.09 10.78
C ASN A 146 -33.90 7.33 11.00
N PRO A 147 -34.99 7.23 11.80
CA PRO A 147 -35.97 8.31 11.96
C PRO A 147 -35.35 9.61 12.48
N TYR A 148 -34.27 9.52 13.27
CA TYR A 148 -33.55 10.71 13.74
C TYR A 148 -32.84 11.46 12.61
N THR A 149 -32.24 10.75 11.65
CA THR A 149 -31.54 11.37 10.52
C THR A 149 -32.51 11.97 9.50
N GLN A 150 -33.69 11.37 9.35
CA GLN A 150 -34.75 11.90 8.50
C GLN A 150 -35.36 13.15 9.11
N ASN A 151 -35.72 13.12 10.41
CA ASN A 151 -36.27 14.27 11.11
C ASN A 151 -35.28 15.44 11.15
N ARG A 152 -33.98 15.19 11.35
CA ARG A 152 -32.99 16.28 11.30
C ARG A 152 -32.88 16.90 9.90
N LYS A 153 -32.85 16.07 8.84
CA LYS A 153 -32.82 16.56 7.45
C LYS A 153 -34.09 17.32 7.08
N SER A 154 -35.26 16.89 7.56
CA SER A 154 -36.53 17.59 7.29
C SER A 154 -36.63 18.90 8.04
N LEU A 155 -36.14 18.97 9.29
CA LEU A 155 -36.06 20.22 10.05
C LEU A 155 -35.07 21.21 9.41
N ASP A 156 -33.89 20.74 9.01
CA ASP A 156 -32.92 21.56 8.27
C ASP A 156 -33.52 22.07 6.95
N ALA A 157 -34.17 21.19 6.17
CA ALA A 157 -34.82 21.58 4.93
C ALA A 157 -35.92 22.63 5.17
N ALA A 158 -36.76 22.45 6.19
CA ALA A 158 -37.78 23.42 6.57
C ALA A 158 -37.18 24.78 6.98
N SER A 159 -35.99 24.79 7.61
CA SER A 159 -35.31 26.03 7.99
C SER A 159 -34.76 26.84 6.80
N ILE A 160 -34.48 26.17 5.67
CA ILE A 160 -33.90 26.76 4.46
C ILE A 160 -35.02 27.25 3.50
N ILE A 161 -36.19 26.60 3.52
CA ILE A 161 -37.37 27.00 2.74
C ILE A 161 -37.90 28.33 3.28
N GLY A 162 -37.41 29.44 2.74
CA GLY A 162 -37.77 30.80 3.16
C GLY A 162 -36.59 31.75 3.34
N GLN A 163 -35.34 31.26 3.32
CA GLN A 163 -34.13 32.10 3.45
C GLN A 163 -33.65 32.75 2.15
N ASN A 164 -34.47 32.75 1.08
CA ASN A 164 -34.16 33.49 -0.14
C ASN A 164 -34.35 34.99 0.12
N LEU A 165 -33.33 35.66 0.67
CA LEU A 165 -33.23 37.12 0.75
C LEU A 165 -32.82 37.65 -0.63
N ASP A 166 -33.76 38.21 -1.38
CA ASP A 166 -33.49 38.96 -2.61
C ASP A 166 -33.14 40.41 -2.22
N MET A 167 -31.84 40.70 -2.04
CA MET A 167 -31.36 42.07 -1.85
C MET A 167 -31.02 42.70 -3.20
N ALA A 168 -32.05 43.11 -3.94
CA ALA A 168 -31.88 44.09 -5.02
C ALA A 168 -31.89 45.50 -4.40
N VAL A 169 -30.73 46.17 -4.40
CA VAL A 169 -30.55 47.60 -4.09
C VAL A 169 -30.47 48.39 -5.38
#